data_AF-A0A8J6BJW7-F1
#
_entry.id   AF-A0A8J6BJW7-F1
#
_cell.length_a   1.000
_cell.length_b   1.000
_cell.length_c   1.000
_cell.angle_alpha   90.00
_cell.angle_beta   90.00
_cell.angle_gamma   90.00
#
_symmetry.space_group_name_H-M   'P 1'
#
loop_
_entity.id
_entity.type
_entity.pdbx_description
1 polymer ?
#
loop_
_entity_poly.entity_id
_entity_poly.type
_entity_poly.pdbx_seq_one_letter_code
_entity_poly.pdbx_strand_id
1 'polypeptide(L)'
;MVLIVHGFPNDIVALRFEWAWQHPHVSRRLTHVPRKTKKQSSFDFHLMVLYHMLRAAPWKRLPLTLRWLRQEYQRELPPLLQPPLHMPLAYGQVRAKPIAKTQGEKGEGGVQTQSAPQRCRVCYDKLQSTDDALHCFHPGCSLTAHILCLANLFLRNEPEHLIPVEGLCPR
;
A
#
# COMPACT_ATOMS: atom_id res chain seq x y z
N MET A 1 20.61 -5.10 -8.23
CA MET A 1 19.35 -5.40 -7.53
C MET A 1 18.45 -6.21 -8.45
N VAL A 2 17.84 -7.30 -7.96
CA VAL A 2 16.99 -8.21 -8.78
C VAL A 2 15.50 -8.02 -8.53
N LEU A 3 15.14 -7.59 -7.32
CA LEU A 3 13.78 -7.38 -6.81
C LEU A 3 13.77 -6.12 -5.96
N ILE A 4 12.68 -5.38 -5.98
CA ILE A 4 12.40 -4.29 -5.05
C ILE A 4 10.98 -4.37 -4.51
N VAL A 5 10.76 -3.80 -3.34
CA VAL A 5 9.44 -3.57 -2.76
C VAL A 5 9.26 -2.06 -2.66
N HIS A 6 8.13 -1.55 -3.15
CA HIS A 6 7.81 -0.11 -3.11
C HIS A 6 6.32 0.11 -2.83
N GLY A 7 5.90 1.36 -2.68
CA GLY A 7 4.54 1.72 -2.23
C GLY A 7 4.42 1.92 -0.71
N PHE A 8 5.54 2.04 0.01
CA PHE A 8 5.52 2.37 1.44
C PHE A 8 4.93 3.77 1.66
N PRO A 9 4.13 3.98 2.73
CA PRO A 9 3.51 5.27 3.01
C PRO A 9 4.52 6.34 3.42
N ASN A 10 5.67 5.92 3.94
CA ASN A 10 6.83 6.77 4.23
C ASN A 10 8.09 5.92 4.37
N ASP A 11 9.21 6.62 4.40
CA ASP A 11 10.58 6.16 4.58
C ASP A 11 10.81 5.46 5.91
N ILE A 12 10.15 5.86 7.00
CA ILE A 12 10.25 5.15 8.30
C ILE A 12 9.70 3.73 8.20
N VAL A 13 8.53 3.55 7.55
CA VAL A 13 7.94 2.22 7.36
C VAL A 13 8.79 1.37 6.43
N ALA A 14 9.39 1.97 5.39
CA ALA A 14 10.33 1.29 4.49
C ALA A 14 11.58 0.80 5.24
N LEU A 15 12.20 1.66 6.07
CA LEU A 15 13.38 1.30 6.87
C LEU A 15 13.07 0.18 7.88
N ARG A 16 11.90 0.23 8.53
CA ARG A 16 11.46 -0.84 9.43
C ARG A 16 11.24 -2.17 8.71
N PHE A 17 10.74 -2.12 7.47
CA PHE A 17 10.61 -3.29 6.62
C PHE A 17 12.01 -3.85 6.27
N GLU A 18 12.91 -3.00 5.76
CA GLU A 18 14.28 -3.40 5.41
C GLU A 18 15.01 -4.05 6.58
N TRP A 19 14.98 -3.43 7.76
CA TRP A 19 15.64 -3.97 8.94
C TRP A 19 15.07 -5.34 9.33
N ALA A 20 13.74 -5.50 9.34
CA ALA A 20 13.13 -6.78 9.67
C ALA A 20 13.46 -7.87 8.63
N TRP A 21 13.64 -7.49 7.37
CA TRP A 21 14.05 -8.38 6.30
C TRP A 21 15.51 -8.85 6.44
N GLN A 22 16.40 -7.95 6.83
CA GLN A 22 17.81 -8.25 7.11
C GLN A 22 17.99 -9.05 8.42
N HIS A 23 17.09 -8.85 9.39
CA HIS A 23 17.18 -9.45 10.73
C HIS A 23 15.91 -10.23 11.14
N PRO A 24 15.50 -11.27 10.39
CA PRO A 24 14.22 -11.94 10.61
C PRO A 24 14.10 -12.60 11.99
N HIS A 25 15.19 -13.14 12.54
CA HIS A 25 15.16 -13.84 13.82
C HIS A 25 15.29 -12.92 15.05
N VAL A 26 15.64 -11.65 14.83
CA VAL A 26 15.61 -10.61 15.88
C VAL A 26 14.25 -9.90 15.88
N SER A 27 13.62 -9.81 14.71
CA SER A 27 12.30 -9.19 14.56
C SER A 27 11.22 -9.99 15.29
N ARG A 28 10.58 -9.35 16.28
CA ARG A 28 9.41 -9.91 16.99
C ARG A 28 8.23 -10.25 16.07
N ARG A 29 8.17 -9.67 14.87
CA ARG A 29 7.10 -9.92 13.88
C ARG A 29 7.32 -11.18 13.05
N LEU A 30 8.52 -11.76 13.08
CA LEU A 30 8.95 -12.87 12.23
C LEU A 30 9.42 -14.08 13.02
N THR A 31 8.97 -14.23 14.27
CA THR A 31 9.29 -15.38 15.14
C THR A 31 8.86 -16.72 14.56
N HIS A 32 7.85 -16.72 13.69
CA HIS A 32 7.34 -17.89 12.98
C HIS A 32 8.15 -18.27 11.73
N VAL A 33 9.11 -17.43 11.31
CA VAL A 33 9.92 -17.68 10.11
C VAL A 33 11.02 -18.68 10.45
N PRO A 34 11.13 -19.81 9.73
CA PRO A 34 12.13 -20.82 10.01
C PRO A 34 13.54 -20.29 9.74
N ARG A 35 14.54 -20.83 10.45
CA ARG A 35 15.94 -20.51 10.19
C ARG A 35 16.40 -21.08 8.84
N LYS A 36 17.33 -20.37 8.20
CA LYS A 36 17.98 -20.82 6.96
C LYS A 36 18.60 -22.20 7.14
N THR A 37 18.32 -23.11 6.21
CA THR A 37 18.96 -24.44 6.18
C THR A 37 20.30 -24.38 5.43
N LYS A 38 21.22 -25.32 5.70
CA LYS A 38 22.52 -25.38 5.01
C LYS A 38 22.40 -25.58 3.49
N LYS A 39 21.33 -26.24 3.04
CA LYS A 39 21.06 -26.52 1.61
C LYS A 39 20.42 -25.34 0.88
N GLN A 40 19.84 -24.38 1.60
CA GLN A 40 19.14 -23.25 1.01
C GLN A 40 20.11 -22.12 0.65
N SER A 41 19.96 -21.55 -0.54
CA SER A 41 20.75 -20.38 -0.92
C SER A 41 20.38 -19.16 -0.05
N SER A 42 21.29 -18.18 0.04
CA SER A 42 20.96 -16.93 0.74
C SER A 42 19.80 -16.22 0.07
N PHE A 43 19.75 -16.23 -1.27
CA PHE A 43 18.70 -15.60 -2.05
C PHE A 43 17.33 -16.22 -1.76
N ASP A 44 17.20 -17.55 -1.85
CA ASP A 44 15.92 -18.23 -1.64
C ASP A 44 15.43 -18.07 -0.20
N PHE A 45 16.35 -18.02 0.77
CA PHE A 45 16.01 -17.73 2.17
C PHE A 45 15.40 -16.33 2.34
N HIS A 46 16.09 -15.28 1.85
CA HIS A 46 15.58 -13.91 1.99
C HIS A 46 14.31 -13.69 1.18
N LEU A 47 14.17 -14.35 0.02
CA LEU A 47 12.95 -14.32 -0.75
C LEU A 47 11.78 -14.95 0.04
N MET A 48 12.01 -16.08 0.73
CA MET A 48 11.01 -16.68 1.62
C MET A 48 10.65 -15.74 2.79
N VAL A 49 11.63 -15.13 3.45
CA VAL A 49 11.41 -14.13 4.52
C VAL A 49 10.53 -12.99 4.04
N LEU A 50 10.81 -12.45 2.85
CA LEU A 50 10.02 -11.38 2.24
C LEU A 50 8.55 -11.77 2.13
N TYR A 51 8.26 -12.96 1.62
CA TYR A 51 6.89 -13.43 1.48
C TYR A 51 6.15 -13.61 2.80
N HIS A 52 6.85 -14.05 3.85
CA HIS A 52 6.30 -14.04 5.20
C HIS A 52 5.98 -12.62 5.69
N MET A 53 6.87 -11.64 5.42
CA MET A 53 6.64 -10.25 5.81
C MET A 53 5.40 -9.65 5.14
N LEU A 54 5.17 -9.90 3.85
CA LEU A 54 3.99 -9.40 3.13
C LEU A 54 2.67 -9.94 3.70
N ARG A 55 2.71 -11.02 4.47
CA ARG A 55 1.53 -11.64 5.10
C ARG A 55 1.46 -11.38 6.61
N ALA A 56 2.47 -10.72 7.18
CA ALA A 56 2.55 -10.39 8.59
C ALA A 56 2.19 -8.92 8.87
N ALA A 57 1.61 -8.66 10.05
CA ALA A 57 1.45 -7.29 10.52
C ALA A 57 2.82 -6.68 10.87
N PRO A 58 3.04 -5.37 10.61
CA PRO A 58 2.05 -4.39 10.15
C PRO A 58 1.91 -4.28 8.61
N TRP A 59 2.67 -5.05 7.83
CA TRP A 59 2.83 -4.80 6.39
C TRP A 59 1.70 -5.37 5.52
N LYS A 60 1.02 -6.42 5.99
CA LYS A 60 -0.01 -7.16 5.23
C LYS A 60 -1.22 -6.38 4.71
N ARG A 61 -1.40 -5.12 5.09
CA ARG A 61 -2.48 -4.22 4.62
C ARG A 61 -1.95 -2.93 3.99
N LEU A 62 -0.64 -2.85 3.77
CA LEU A 62 -0.04 -1.72 3.07
C LEU A 62 -0.14 -1.93 1.55
N PRO A 63 -0.28 -0.86 0.75
CA PRO A 63 -0.37 -0.95 -0.71
C PRO A 63 1.01 -1.20 -1.35
N LEU A 64 1.68 -2.29 -0.94
CA LEU A 64 3.02 -2.63 -1.40
C LEU A 64 2.98 -3.32 -2.77
N THR A 65 3.97 -3.04 -3.59
CA THR A 65 4.19 -3.70 -4.87
C THR A 65 5.54 -4.41 -4.85
N LEU A 66 5.56 -5.69 -5.22
CA LEU A 66 6.79 -6.44 -5.47
C LEU A 66 7.16 -6.31 -6.94
N ARG A 67 8.34 -5.79 -7.25
CA ARG A 67 8.78 -5.56 -8.63
C ARG A 67 10.06 -6.31 -8.96
N TRP A 68 9.96 -7.29 -9.86
CA TRP A 68 11.12 -7.98 -10.41
C TRP A 68 11.80 -7.11 -11.46
N LEU A 69 13.03 -6.70 -11.18
CA LEU A 69 13.89 -5.96 -12.12
C LEU A 69 14.58 -6.90 -13.09
N ARG A 70 14.80 -8.15 -12.67
CA ARG A 70 15.39 -9.25 -13.45
C ARG A 70 14.53 -10.50 -13.27
N GLN A 71 13.79 -10.85 -14.32
CA GLN A 71 12.76 -11.90 -14.28
C GLN A 71 13.37 -13.30 -14.13
N GLU A 72 14.61 -13.48 -14.60
CA GLU A 72 15.35 -14.74 -14.53
C GLU A 72 15.64 -15.21 -13.09
N TYR A 73 15.51 -14.32 -12.10
CA TYR A 73 15.66 -14.65 -10.68
C TYR A 73 14.33 -14.98 -9.99
N GLN A 74 13.20 -14.88 -10.69
CA GLN A 74 11.90 -15.24 -10.12
C GLN A 74 11.91 -16.71 -9.70
N ARG A 75 11.33 -16.99 -8.54
CA ARG A 75 11.10 -18.34 -8.04
C ARG A 75 9.61 -18.59 -7.95
N GLU A 76 9.24 -19.85 -8.18
CA GLU A 76 7.90 -20.31 -7.86
C GLU A 76 7.70 -20.27 -6.35
N LEU A 77 6.49 -19.85 -5.99
CA LEU A 77 6.08 -19.58 -4.63
C LEU A 77 5.22 -20.75 -4.15
N PRO A 78 5.46 -21.28 -2.94
CA PRO A 78 4.49 -22.15 -2.29
C PRO A 78 3.13 -21.43 -2.24
N PRO A 79 2.01 -22.10 -2.54
CA PRO A 79 0.69 -21.47 -2.60
C PRO A 79 0.34 -20.69 -1.32
N LEU A 80 0.75 -21.19 -0.15
CA LEU A 80 0.50 -20.55 1.15
C LEU A 80 1.30 -19.27 1.40
N LEU A 81 2.34 -19.01 0.60
CA LEU A 81 3.24 -17.85 0.72
C LEU A 81 3.05 -16.84 -0.42
N GLN A 82 2.02 -17.00 -1.24
CA GLN A 82 1.73 -15.99 -2.26
C GLN A 82 1.41 -14.63 -1.62
N PRO A 83 1.83 -13.50 -2.22
CA PRO A 83 1.45 -12.17 -1.76
C PRO A 83 -0.07 -12.01 -1.66
N PRO A 84 -0.59 -11.17 -0.73
CA PRO A 84 -2.00 -10.80 -0.72
C PRO A 84 -2.46 -10.24 -2.07
N LEU A 85 -3.73 -10.45 -2.44
CA LEU A 85 -4.27 -10.06 -3.75
C LEU A 85 -4.12 -8.56 -4.09
N HIS A 86 -4.16 -7.70 -3.07
CA HIS A 86 -3.99 -6.25 -3.24
C HIS A 86 -2.53 -5.80 -3.41
N MET A 87 -1.55 -6.72 -3.28
CA MET A 87 -0.13 -6.45 -3.46
C MET A 87 0.34 -7.01 -4.81
N PRO A 88 0.40 -6.18 -5.87
CA PRO A 88 0.70 -6.68 -7.20
C PRO A 88 2.16 -7.12 -7.36
N LEU A 89 2.35 -8.13 -8.21
CA LEU A 89 3.64 -8.49 -8.78
C LEU A 89 3.83 -7.69 -10.09
N ALA A 90 4.85 -6.85 -10.11
CA ALA A 90 5.21 -6.01 -11.24
C ALA A 90 6.56 -6.42 -11.83
N TYR A 91 6.81 -5.99 -13.07
CA TYR A 91 7.99 -6.38 -13.82
C TYR A 91 8.64 -5.19 -14.52
N GLY A 92 9.96 -5.28 -14.70
CA GLY A 92 10.76 -4.29 -15.43
C GLY A 92 11.36 -3.21 -14.53
N GLN A 93 12.25 -2.41 -15.13
CA GLN A 93 13.03 -1.40 -14.44
C GLN A 93 12.16 -0.26 -13.89
N VAL A 94 12.59 0.33 -12.77
CA VAL A 94 12.02 1.59 -12.28
C VAL A 94 12.70 2.74 -12.98
N ARG A 95 11.91 3.64 -13.55
CA ARG A 95 12.39 4.93 -14.05
C ARG A 95 12.06 5.99 -13.01
N ALA A 96 13.08 6.67 -12.51
CA ALA A 96 12.87 7.89 -11.74
C ALA A 96 12.23 8.92 -12.68
N LYS A 97 11.03 9.38 -12.34
CA LYS A 97 10.53 10.60 -12.96
C LYS A 97 11.19 11.77 -12.23
N PRO A 98 11.88 12.68 -12.93
CA PRO A 98 12.35 13.89 -12.28
C PRO A 98 11.13 14.58 -11.67
N ILE A 99 11.18 14.83 -10.37
CA ILE A 99 10.20 15.70 -9.72
C ILE A 99 10.43 17.05 -10.37
N ALA A 100 9.50 17.46 -11.24
CA ALA A 100 9.49 18.84 -11.69
C ALA A 100 9.47 19.68 -10.41
N LYS A 101 10.46 20.55 -10.23
CA LYS A 101 10.37 21.58 -9.22
C LYS A 101 9.14 22.39 -9.60
N THR A 102 8.01 22.10 -8.99
CA THR A 102 6.91 23.04 -8.90
C THR A 102 7.50 24.22 -8.15
N GLN A 103 8.07 25.17 -8.89
CA GLN A 103 8.14 26.55 -8.42
C GLN A 103 6.74 26.84 -7.93
N GLY A 104 6.61 27.23 -6.67
CA GLY A 104 5.31 27.32 -6.01
C GLY A 104 4.31 27.99 -6.93
N GLU A 105 3.37 27.20 -7.44
CA GLU A 105 2.11 27.72 -7.90
C GLU A 105 1.44 28.23 -6.62
N LYS A 106 1.70 29.50 -6.31
CA LYS A 106 0.67 30.35 -5.75
C LYS A 106 -0.58 29.99 -6.55
N GLY A 107 -1.57 29.39 -5.89
CA GLY A 107 -2.83 29.05 -6.51
C GLY A 107 -3.45 30.33 -7.05
N GLU A 108 -3.17 30.65 -8.31
CA GLU A 108 -3.88 31.65 -9.06
C GLU A 108 -5.20 31.04 -9.47
N GLY A 109 -6.25 31.42 -8.73
CA GLY A 109 -7.53 31.78 -9.31
C GLY A 109 -8.10 30.80 -10.33
N GLY A 110 -8.24 29.52 -9.96
CA GLY A 110 -9.27 28.69 -10.57
C GLY A 110 -10.62 29.30 -10.23
N VAL A 111 -11.29 29.88 -11.23
CA VAL A 111 -12.65 30.43 -11.17
C VAL A 111 -13.49 29.58 -10.21
N GLN A 112 -13.84 30.18 -9.06
CA GLN A 112 -14.86 29.63 -8.15
C GLN A 112 -16.20 29.74 -8.87
N THR A 113 -16.42 28.86 -9.83
CA THR A 113 -17.77 28.45 -10.18
C THR A 113 -18.29 27.85 -8.88
N GLN A 114 -19.30 28.47 -8.28
CA GLN A 114 -19.93 28.04 -7.05
C GLN A 114 -20.50 26.63 -7.26
N SER A 115 -19.64 25.61 -7.15
CA SER A 115 -20.06 24.23 -7.14
C SER A 115 -20.81 24.04 -5.83
N ALA A 116 -22.02 23.52 -5.91
CA ALA A 116 -22.87 23.30 -4.74
C ALA A 116 -22.06 22.57 -3.64
N PRO A 117 -22.29 22.89 -2.35
CA PRO A 117 -21.55 22.28 -1.25
C PRO A 117 -21.63 20.76 -1.37
N GLN A 118 -20.48 20.12 -1.61
CA GLN A 118 -20.39 18.67 -1.70
C GLN A 118 -20.70 18.08 -0.32
N ARG A 119 -21.51 17.03 -0.30
CA ARG A 119 -21.85 16.31 0.92
C ARG A 119 -21.19 14.95 0.90
N CYS A 120 -20.72 14.51 2.07
CA CYS A 120 -20.23 13.17 2.25
C CYS A 120 -21.34 12.17 1.96
N ARG A 121 -21.11 11.21 1.06
CA ARG A 121 -22.12 10.21 0.69
C ARG A 121 -22.45 9.22 1.81
N VAL A 122 -21.63 9.18 2.86
CA VAL A 122 -21.78 8.21 3.97
C VAL A 122 -22.50 8.84 5.16
N CYS A 123 -22.06 10.01 5.65
CA CYS A 123 -22.69 10.68 6.80
C CYS A 123 -23.68 11.80 6.42
N TYR A 124 -23.72 12.20 5.14
CA TYR A 124 -24.58 13.27 4.60
C TYR A 124 -24.26 14.70 5.07
N ASP A 125 -23.21 14.88 5.88
CA ASP A 125 -22.70 16.18 6.28
C ASP A 125 -21.97 16.89 5.14
N LYS A 126 -21.88 18.22 5.23
CA LYS A 126 -21.12 19.05 4.28
C LYS A 126 -19.63 18.77 4.43
N LEU A 127 -18.94 18.61 3.31
CA LEU A 127 -17.49 18.54 3.28
C LEU A 127 -16.93 19.96 3.42
N GLN A 128 -16.06 20.17 4.40
CA GLN A 128 -15.33 21.42 4.59
C GLN A 128 -14.04 21.41 3.77
N SER A 129 -13.47 22.58 3.51
CA SER A 129 -12.19 22.70 2.79
C SER A 129 -11.01 22.07 3.54
N THR A 130 -11.13 21.92 4.86
CA THR A 130 -10.13 21.29 5.74
C THR A 130 -10.31 19.79 5.87
N ASP A 131 -11.41 19.23 5.37
CA ASP A 131 -11.68 17.79 5.48
C ASP A 131 -10.85 17.02 4.45
N ASP A 132 -10.22 15.94 4.89
CA ASP A 132 -9.67 14.97 3.95
C ASP A 132 -10.82 14.18 3.29
N ALA A 133 -11.10 14.50 2.03
CA ALA A 133 -12.16 13.91 1.24
C ALA A 133 -11.59 13.03 0.11
N LEU A 134 -12.21 11.88 -0.12
CA LEU A 134 -11.88 10.99 -1.24
C LEU A 134 -13.01 10.97 -2.27
N HIS A 135 -12.58 10.79 -3.52
CA HIS A 135 -13.47 10.65 -4.67
C HIS A 135 -13.33 9.24 -5.24
N CYS A 136 -14.42 8.65 -5.71
CA CYS A 136 -14.34 7.37 -6.40
C CYS A 136 -13.55 7.52 -7.71
N PHE A 137 -12.63 6.60 -7.96
CA PHE A 137 -11.80 6.59 -9.18
C PHE A 137 -12.52 6.02 -10.42
N HIS A 138 -13.72 5.43 -10.27
CA HIS A 138 -14.45 4.88 -11.42
C HIS A 138 -14.96 6.00 -12.34
N PRO A 139 -14.74 5.92 -13.67
CA PRO A 139 -15.27 6.91 -14.60
C PRO A 139 -16.79 7.06 -14.48
N GLY A 140 -17.29 8.29 -14.50
CA GLY A 140 -18.71 8.60 -14.25
C GLY A 140 -19.11 8.57 -12.78
N CYS A 141 -18.21 8.08 -11.90
CA CYS A 141 -18.07 8.27 -10.45
C CYS A 141 -18.29 9.68 -9.89
N SER A 142 -19.39 10.02 -9.21
CA SER A 142 -19.53 11.34 -8.53
C SER A 142 -19.53 11.24 -7.00
N LEU A 143 -19.15 10.08 -6.46
CA LEU A 143 -19.12 9.87 -5.02
C LEU A 143 -17.95 10.62 -4.41
N THR A 144 -18.27 11.44 -3.41
CA THR A 144 -17.31 12.08 -2.51
C THR A 144 -17.67 11.75 -1.07
N ALA A 145 -16.69 11.42 -0.24
CA ALA A 145 -16.90 11.13 1.17
C ALA A 145 -15.64 11.44 2.00
N HIS A 146 -15.83 11.71 3.30
CA HIS A 146 -14.71 11.81 4.25
C HIS A 146 -13.89 10.52 4.25
N ILE A 147 -12.57 10.65 4.36
CA ILE A 147 -11.65 9.48 4.50
C ILE A 147 -12.13 8.56 5.63
N LEU A 148 -12.42 9.13 6.81
CA LEU A 148 -12.80 8.36 7.98
C LEU A 148 -14.15 7.65 7.81
N CYS A 149 -15.11 8.28 7.13
CA CYS A 149 -16.40 7.65 6.86
C CYS A 149 -16.25 6.43 5.93
N LEU A 150 -15.42 6.54 4.88
CA LEU A 150 -15.14 5.42 3.99
C LEU A 150 -14.35 4.32 4.70
N ALA A 151 -13.34 4.69 5.50
CA ALA A 151 -12.56 3.72 6.26
C ALA A 151 -13.45 2.92 7.22
N ASN A 152 -14.28 3.60 8.01
CA ASN A 152 -15.22 2.95 8.92
C ASN A 152 -16.22 2.06 8.19
N LEU A 153 -16.71 2.50 7.03
CA LEU A 153 -17.61 1.70 6.19
C LEU A 153 -16.92 0.42 5.69
N PHE A 154 -15.70 0.52 5.18
CA PHE A 154 -14.97 -0.61 4.62
C PHE A 154 -14.44 -1.57 5.69
N LEU A 155 -14.24 -1.09 6.91
CA LEU A 155 -13.80 -1.88 8.06
C LEU A 155 -14.95 -2.46 8.90
N ARG A 156 -16.22 -2.27 8.52
CA ARG A 156 -17.38 -2.75 9.31
C ARG A 156 -17.30 -4.23 9.68
N ASN A 157 -16.80 -5.06 8.78
CA ASN A 157 -16.67 -6.51 8.98
C ASN A 157 -15.27 -6.93 9.48
N GLU A 158 -14.36 -5.97 9.71
CA GLU A 158 -12.98 -6.19 10.14
C GLU A 158 -12.60 -5.21 11.28
N PRO A 159 -13.31 -5.21 12.43
CA PRO A 159 -13.15 -4.18 13.48
C PRO A 159 -11.76 -4.16 14.14
N GLU A 160 -11.01 -5.26 14.04
CA GLU A 160 -9.63 -5.40 14.53
C GLU A 160 -8.59 -4.72 13.62
N HIS A 161 -9.03 -4.08 12.53
CA HIS A 161 -8.16 -3.48 11.53
C HIS A 161 -8.40 -1.98 11.42
N LEU A 162 -7.31 -1.23 11.18
CA LEU A 162 -7.33 0.24 11.09
C LEU A 162 -7.23 0.75 9.66
N ILE A 163 -6.70 -0.06 8.74
CA ILE A 163 -6.44 0.33 7.34
C ILE A 163 -7.35 -0.51 6.45
N PRO A 164 -8.33 0.06 5.73
CA PRO A 164 -9.10 -0.69 4.75
C PRO A 164 -8.21 -1.13 3.60
N VAL A 165 -8.41 -2.35 3.10
CA VAL A 165 -7.68 -2.88 1.92
C VAL A 165 -8.54 -2.76 0.67
N GLU A 166 -9.82 -3.11 0.79
CA GLU A 166 -10.79 -3.07 -0.29
C GLU A 166 -12.15 -2.60 0.23
N GLY A 167 -13.02 -2.17 -0.68
CA GLY A 167 -14.34 -1.69 -0.34
C GLY A 167 -15.17 -1.36 -1.58
N LEU A 168 -16.48 -1.59 -1.49
CA LEU A 168 -17.41 -1.25 -2.56
C LEU A 168 -17.81 0.22 -2.44
N CYS A 169 -17.77 0.94 -3.56
CA CYS A 169 -18.18 2.34 -3.61
C CYS A 169 -19.66 2.48 -3.19
N PRO A 170 -20.01 3.24 -2.13
CA PRO A 170 -21.37 3.32 -1.60
C PRO A 170 -22.24 4.31 -2.39
N ARG A 171 -22.29 4.15 -3.71
CA ARG A 171 -23.13 4.99 -4.58
C ARG A 171 -24.60 4.93 -4.19
#